data_AF-A0A7J5E635-F1
#
_entry.id   AF-A0A7J5E635-F1
#
_cell.length_a   1.000
_cell.length_b   1.000
_cell.length_c   1.000
_cell.angle_alpha   90.00
_cell.angle_beta   90.00
_cell.angle_gamma   90.00
#
_symmetry.space_group_name_H-M   'P 1'
#
loop_
_entity.id
_entity.type
_entity.pdbx_description
1 polymer ?
#
loop_
_entity_poly.entity_id
_entity_poly.type
_entity_poly.pdbx_seq_one_letter_code
_entity_poly.pdbx_strand_id
1 'polypeptide(L)'
;MTSEVKSLTFHVSAKTDFKGFLETENGKTLMDKWNQAYKISRFIFWGSVGLVIALILFYWFTEGFFSGLLMGFLFGAIAFAVNWIVDKYVAHHQNKYYDTRWDYGIKTAEALSRVLGTSYYSFYVGEIFFYSGQMSALLGVESGKVMVYQKENIKEVTLEHRHLGSTSNSTSTSKHSGSATAWTNSYATYSGKTKTKTTTHTVEHYQWCLDIYSNIVEFPKFSLVFRDNEEDIAKQIYAVVKP
;
A
#
# COMPACT_ATOMS: atom_id res chain seq x y z
N MET A 1 34.53 26.38 -40.55
CA MET A 1 33.08 26.19 -40.79
C MET A 1 32.51 25.46 -39.59
N THR A 2 32.02 26.23 -38.63
CA THR A 2 31.41 25.77 -37.38
C THR A 2 29.97 25.35 -37.66
N SER A 3 29.66 24.06 -37.51
CA SER A 3 28.29 23.56 -37.60
C SER A 3 27.52 24.01 -36.37
N GLU A 4 26.57 24.92 -36.56
CA GLU A 4 25.55 25.27 -35.57
C GLU A 4 24.79 24.00 -35.17
N VAL A 5 25.06 23.51 -33.97
CA VAL A 5 24.16 22.58 -33.27
C VAL A 5 22.95 23.41 -32.87
N LYS A 6 21.90 23.37 -33.69
CA LYS A 6 20.57 23.84 -33.27
C LYS A 6 20.14 22.97 -32.09
N SER A 7 20.31 23.49 -30.88
CA SER A 7 19.64 22.92 -29.71
C SER A 7 18.14 23.06 -29.96
N LEU A 8 17.49 21.93 -30.20
CA LEU A 8 16.04 21.85 -30.13
C LEU A 8 15.67 21.96 -28.65
N THR A 9 15.54 23.19 -28.17
CA THR A 9 14.91 23.48 -26.88
C THR A 9 13.44 23.11 -27.01
N PHE A 10 13.13 21.84 -26.75
CA PHE A 10 11.77 21.39 -26.56
C PHE A 10 11.27 21.96 -25.23
N HIS A 11 10.66 23.14 -25.25
CA HIS A 11 9.69 23.54 -24.23
C HIS A 11 8.42 22.71 -24.43
N VAL A 12 8.51 21.42 -24.17
CA VAL A 12 7.36 20.53 -24.17
C VAL A 12 6.79 20.58 -22.75
N SER A 13 6.05 21.64 -22.46
CA SER A 13 4.84 21.51 -21.65
C SER A 13 3.74 20.98 -22.59
N ALA A 14 3.96 19.80 -23.18
CA ALA A 14 2.84 19.09 -23.77
C ALA A 14 2.21 18.30 -22.63
N LYS A 15 0.95 18.61 -22.33
CA LYS A 15 0.01 17.55 -21.97
C LYS A 15 -0.02 16.58 -23.15
N THR A 16 0.93 15.66 -23.22
CA THR A 16 0.69 14.42 -23.93
C THR A 16 -0.34 13.70 -23.08
N ASP A 17 -1.61 13.74 -23.50
CA ASP A 17 -2.69 12.94 -22.89
C ASP A 17 -2.35 11.47 -23.13
N PHE A 18 -1.46 10.93 -22.29
CA PHE A 18 -1.29 9.52 -22.18
C PHE A 18 -2.59 8.98 -21.59
N LYS A 19 -3.27 8.08 -22.29
CA LYS A 19 -4.54 7.57 -21.81
C LYS A 19 -4.32 6.87 -20.46
N GLY A 20 -4.82 7.47 -19.38
CA GLY A 20 -4.70 6.90 -18.05
C GLY A 20 -5.44 5.56 -17.97
N PHE A 21 -5.05 4.68 -17.04
CA PHE A 21 -5.77 3.42 -16.83
C PHE A 21 -7.27 3.66 -16.57
N LEU A 22 -7.60 4.71 -15.80
CA LEU A 22 -8.99 5.10 -15.51
C LEU A 22 -9.74 5.68 -16.71
N GLU A 23 -9.05 5.98 -17.81
CA GLU A 23 -9.68 6.41 -19.05
C GLU A 23 -9.99 5.23 -19.98
N THR A 24 -9.41 4.05 -19.70
CA THR A 24 -9.71 2.81 -20.42
C THR A 24 -11.04 2.20 -19.95
N GLU A 25 -11.76 1.51 -20.84
CA GLU A 25 -13.01 0.83 -20.49
C GLU A 25 -12.80 -0.23 -19.40
N ASN A 26 -11.69 -0.97 -19.48
CA ASN A 26 -11.31 -1.95 -18.48
C ASN A 26 -11.03 -1.32 -17.11
N GLY A 27 -10.27 -0.22 -17.07
CA GLY A 27 -9.95 0.46 -15.82
C GLY A 27 -11.18 1.07 -15.15
N LYS A 28 -12.08 1.70 -15.92
CA LYS A 28 -13.38 2.18 -15.42
C LYS A 28 -14.21 1.04 -14.85
N THR A 29 -14.36 -0.04 -15.61
CA THR A 29 -15.16 -1.20 -15.20
C THR A 29 -14.62 -1.85 -13.92
N LEU A 30 -13.30 -1.97 -13.77
CA LEU A 30 -12.69 -2.55 -12.58
C LEU A 30 -12.80 -1.61 -11.37
N MET A 31 -12.59 -0.31 -11.56
CA MET A 31 -12.80 0.70 -10.53
C MET A 31 -14.25 0.72 -10.05
N ASP A 32 -15.22 0.64 -10.98
CA ASP A 32 -16.64 0.60 -10.64
C ASP A 32 -17.01 -0.68 -9.86
N LYS A 33 -16.47 -1.84 -10.26
CA LYS A 33 -16.65 -3.10 -9.52
C LYS A 33 -16.06 -3.04 -8.11
N TRP A 34 -14.88 -2.46 -7.95
CA TRP A 34 -14.27 -2.27 -6.63
C TRP A 34 -15.09 -1.31 -5.76
N ASN A 35 -15.50 -0.16 -6.31
CA ASN A 35 -16.36 0.81 -5.63
C ASN A 35 -17.72 0.20 -5.24
N GLN A 36 -18.31 -0.60 -6.12
CA GLN A 36 -19.56 -1.32 -5.85
C GLN A 36 -19.37 -2.34 -4.73
N ALA A 37 -18.30 -3.13 -4.77
CA ALA A 37 -17.97 -4.09 -3.70
C ALA A 37 -17.80 -3.39 -2.34
N TYR A 38 -17.12 -2.24 -2.32
CA TYR A 38 -16.94 -1.45 -1.10
C TYR A 38 -18.26 -0.89 -0.56
N LYS A 39 -19.13 -0.36 -1.43
CA LYS A 39 -20.48 0.11 -1.05
C LYS A 39 -21.33 -1.02 -0.48
N ILE A 40 -21.30 -2.19 -1.12
CA ILE A 40 -22.00 -3.40 -0.64
C ILE A 40 -21.45 -3.82 0.73
N SER A 41 -20.12 -3.86 0.90
CA SER A 41 -19.49 -4.18 2.19
C SER A 41 -19.94 -3.26 3.30
N ARG A 42 -19.89 -1.95 3.06
CA ARG A 42 -20.36 -0.95 4.02
C ARG A 42 -21.84 -1.15 4.35
N PHE A 43 -22.69 -1.39 3.36
CA PHE A 43 -24.11 -1.64 3.59
C PHE A 43 -24.36 -2.91 4.42
N ILE A 44 -23.69 -4.01 4.09
CA ILE A 44 -23.82 -5.28 4.82
C ILE A 44 -23.30 -5.14 6.25
N PHE A 45 -22.18 -4.45 6.46
CA PHE A 45 -21.64 -4.18 7.79
C PHE A 45 -22.66 -3.44 8.66
N TRP A 46 -23.16 -2.29 8.21
CA TRP A 46 -24.14 -1.52 8.97
C TRP A 46 -25.48 -2.25 9.13
N GLY A 47 -25.94 -2.98 8.11
CA GLY A 47 -27.14 -3.81 8.20
C GLY A 47 -26.99 -4.94 9.23
N SER A 48 -25.84 -5.61 9.26
CA SER A 48 -25.55 -6.69 10.21
C SER A 48 -25.46 -6.17 11.64
N VAL A 49 -24.79 -5.03 11.87
CA VAL A 49 -24.72 -4.38 13.18
C VAL A 49 -26.11 -3.99 13.67
N GLY A 50 -26.93 -3.35 12.81
CA GLY A 50 -28.30 -2.98 13.15
C GLY A 50 -29.17 -4.19 13.50
N LEU A 51 -29.07 -5.27 12.73
CA LEU A 51 -29.81 -6.51 12.97
C LEU A 51 -29.39 -7.19 14.28
N VAL A 52 -28.09 -7.28 14.58
CA VAL A 52 -27.59 -7.86 15.84
C VAL A 52 -28.11 -7.06 17.04
N ILE A 53 -28.06 -5.72 16.99
CA ILE A 53 -28.58 -4.86 18.07
C ILE A 53 -30.09 -5.07 18.25
N ALA A 54 -30.87 -5.10 17.17
CA ALA A 54 -32.32 -5.32 17.24
C ALA A 54 -32.66 -6.68 17.87
N LEU A 55 -31.93 -7.74 17.51
CA LEU A 55 -32.11 -9.08 18.07
C LEU A 55 -31.72 -9.16 19.55
N ILE A 56 -30.62 -8.52 19.95
CA ILE A 56 -30.21 -8.44 21.37
C ILE A 56 -31.29 -7.73 22.19
N LEU A 57 -31.78 -6.59 21.72
CA LEU A 57 -32.83 -5.83 22.41
C LEU A 57 -34.12 -6.66 22.51
N PHE A 58 -34.55 -7.30 21.42
CA PHE A 58 -35.73 -8.16 21.42
C PHE A 58 -35.62 -9.28 22.46
N TYR A 59 -34.52 -10.05 22.45
CA TYR A 59 -34.31 -11.14 23.40
C TYR A 59 -34.16 -10.66 24.84
N TRP A 60 -33.57 -9.47 25.07
CA TRP A 60 -33.51 -8.88 26.40
C TRP A 60 -34.93 -8.59 26.92
N PHE A 61 -35.82 -8.00 26.12
CA PHE A 61 -37.18 -7.71 26.54
C PHE A 61 -38.07 -8.95 26.74
N THR A 62 -37.82 -10.04 26.00
CA THR A 62 -38.68 -11.24 26.07
C THR A 62 -38.21 -12.31 27.05
N GLU A 63 -36.90 -12.57 27.13
CA GLU A 63 -36.33 -13.70 27.91
C GLU A 63 -35.32 -13.26 28.97
N GLY A 64 -35.08 -11.96 29.10
CA GLY A 64 -34.18 -11.38 30.09
C GLY A 64 -32.74 -11.25 29.60
N PHE A 65 -31.96 -10.51 30.40
CA PHE A 65 -30.63 -10.01 30.03
C PHE A 65 -29.64 -11.10 29.58
N PHE A 66 -29.57 -12.23 30.29
CA PHE A 66 -28.61 -13.30 29.99
C PHE A 66 -28.93 -14.05 28.68
N SER A 67 -30.21 -14.23 28.34
CA SER A 67 -30.62 -14.82 27.06
C SER A 67 -30.26 -13.89 25.90
N GLY A 68 -30.50 -12.58 26.06
CA GLY A 68 -30.08 -11.57 25.08
C GLY A 68 -28.57 -11.51 24.85
N LEU A 69 -27.77 -11.69 25.91
CA LEU A 69 -26.30 -11.70 25.80
C LEU A 69 -25.79 -12.95 25.05
N LEU A 70 -26.35 -14.13 25.35
CA LEU A 70 -26.00 -15.38 24.66
C LEU A 70 -26.37 -15.32 23.17
N MET A 71 -27.57 -14.83 22.85
CA MET A 71 -28.00 -14.65 21.46
C MET A 71 -27.18 -13.56 20.74
N GLY A 72 -26.82 -12.48 21.44
CA GLY A 72 -25.93 -11.46 20.91
C GLY A 72 -24.58 -12.02 20.48
N PHE A 73 -24.01 -12.95 21.26
CA PHE A 73 -22.77 -13.65 20.87
C PHE A 73 -22.97 -14.53 19.62
N LEU A 74 -24.06 -15.30 19.57
CA LEU A 74 -24.37 -16.17 18.42
C LEU A 74 -24.56 -15.36 17.13
N PHE A 75 -25.41 -14.34 17.16
CA PHE A 75 -25.64 -13.47 16.00
C PHE A 75 -24.43 -12.60 15.66
N GLY A 76 -23.65 -12.19 16.67
CA GLY A 76 -22.37 -11.52 16.48
C GLY A 76 -21.36 -12.39 15.72
N ALA A 77 -21.26 -13.68 16.05
CA ALA A 77 -20.40 -14.62 15.34
C ALA A 77 -20.86 -14.83 13.88
N ILE A 78 -22.17 -14.91 13.63
CA ILE A 78 -22.74 -14.99 12.27
C ILE A 78 -22.44 -13.71 11.48
N ALA A 79 -22.69 -12.54 12.08
CA ALA A 79 -22.39 -11.24 11.46
C ALA A 79 -20.90 -11.11 11.14
N PHE A 80 -20.02 -11.56 12.05
CA PHE A 80 -18.58 -11.59 11.80
C PHE A 80 -18.22 -12.48 10.61
N ALA A 81 -18.78 -13.69 10.52
CA ALA A 81 -18.54 -14.59 9.39
C ALA A 81 -19.02 -14.00 8.05
N VAL A 82 -20.18 -13.33 8.03
CA VAL A 82 -20.70 -12.64 6.84
C VAL A 82 -19.77 -11.50 6.43
N ASN A 83 -19.37 -10.64 7.36
CA ASN A 83 -18.46 -9.52 7.08
C ASN A 83 -17.11 -10.03 6.56
N TRP A 84 -16.58 -11.12 7.13
CA TRP A 84 -15.32 -11.72 6.65
C TRP A 84 -15.39 -12.23 5.21
N ILE A 85 -16.51 -12.83 4.78
CA ILE A 85 -16.72 -13.26 3.39
C ILE A 85 -16.77 -12.05 2.47
N VAL A 86 -17.44 -10.99 2.90
CA VAL A 86 -17.60 -9.76 2.12
C VAL A 86 -16.27 -9.00 2.02
N ASP A 87 -15.46 -8.97 3.06
CA ASP A 87 -14.11 -8.41 3.03
C ASP A 87 -13.21 -9.16 2.04
N LYS A 88 -13.32 -10.49 1.99
CA LYS A 88 -12.63 -11.30 0.95
C LYS A 88 -13.10 -10.95 -0.46
N TYR A 89 -14.39 -10.70 -0.64
CA TYR A 89 -14.94 -10.27 -1.93
C TYR A 89 -14.41 -8.89 -2.35
N VAL A 90 -14.33 -7.94 -1.42
CA VAL A 90 -13.72 -6.62 -1.67
C VAL A 90 -12.24 -6.78 -2.02
N ALA A 91 -11.49 -7.55 -1.24
CA ALA A 91 -10.07 -7.82 -1.47
C ALA A 91 -9.82 -8.46 -2.85
N HIS A 92 -10.72 -9.35 -3.31
CA HIS A 92 -10.62 -9.94 -4.64
C HIS A 92 -10.69 -8.89 -5.76
N HIS A 93 -11.68 -7.99 -5.72
CA HIS A 93 -11.82 -6.94 -6.73
C HIS A 93 -10.72 -5.89 -6.63
N GLN A 94 -10.28 -5.58 -5.41
CA GLN A 94 -9.15 -4.70 -5.16
C GLN A 94 -7.87 -5.26 -5.77
N ASN A 95 -7.51 -6.51 -5.48
CA ASN A 95 -6.33 -7.16 -6.02
C ASN A 95 -6.40 -7.21 -7.55
N LYS A 96 -7.54 -7.61 -8.11
CA LYS A 96 -7.74 -7.64 -9.56
C LYS A 96 -7.55 -6.26 -10.22
N TYR A 97 -8.03 -5.19 -9.59
CA TYR A 97 -7.82 -3.83 -10.04
C TYR A 97 -6.32 -3.49 -10.04
N TYR A 98 -5.62 -3.71 -8.93
CA TYR A 98 -4.20 -3.38 -8.81
C TYR A 98 -3.31 -4.20 -9.74
N ASP A 99 -3.57 -5.51 -9.90
CA ASP A 99 -2.83 -6.39 -10.80
C ASP A 99 -3.00 -5.95 -12.26
N THR A 100 -4.25 -5.69 -12.69
CA THR A 100 -4.52 -5.25 -14.06
C THR A 100 -3.92 -3.87 -14.35
N ARG A 101 -4.00 -2.97 -13.36
CA ARG A 101 -3.38 -1.64 -13.43
C ARG A 101 -1.87 -1.73 -13.54
N TRP A 102 -1.24 -2.60 -12.76
CA TRP A 102 0.19 -2.85 -12.79
C TRP A 102 0.62 -3.36 -14.18
N ASP A 103 -0.06 -4.38 -14.71
CA ASP A 103 0.22 -4.92 -16.05
C ASP A 103 0.09 -3.84 -17.15
N TYR A 104 -0.93 -2.99 -17.05
CA TYR A 104 -1.11 -1.86 -17.95
C TYR A 104 0.07 -0.86 -17.87
N GLY A 105 0.50 -0.56 -16.64
CA GLY A 105 1.66 0.29 -16.36
C GLY A 105 2.94 -0.29 -16.98
N ILE A 106 3.25 -1.56 -16.71
CA ILE A 106 4.47 -2.21 -17.23
C ILE A 106 4.49 -2.23 -18.77
N LYS A 107 3.39 -2.62 -19.42
CA LYS A 107 3.29 -2.61 -20.90
C LYS A 107 3.51 -1.21 -21.47
N THR A 108 2.96 -0.20 -20.80
CA THR A 108 3.16 1.21 -21.14
C THR A 108 4.63 1.61 -20.97
N ALA A 109 5.26 1.24 -19.86
CA ALA A 109 6.65 1.55 -19.58
C ALA A 109 7.60 0.92 -20.60
N GLU A 110 7.40 -0.35 -20.94
CA GLU A 110 8.18 -1.05 -21.95
C GLU A 110 8.04 -0.39 -23.34
N ALA A 111 6.84 0.02 -23.72
CA ALA A 111 6.62 0.70 -24.98
C ALA A 111 7.32 2.08 -25.01
N LEU A 112 7.14 2.88 -23.95
CA LEU A 112 7.71 4.23 -23.87
C LEU A 112 9.23 4.22 -23.73
N SER A 113 9.78 3.33 -22.91
CA SER A 113 11.24 3.20 -22.73
C SER A 113 11.97 2.88 -24.04
N ARG A 114 11.39 2.03 -24.89
CA ARG A 114 11.95 1.72 -26.21
C ARG A 114 11.93 2.92 -27.16
N VAL A 115 10.88 3.74 -27.11
CA VAL A 115 10.74 4.93 -27.97
C VAL A 115 11.63 6.06 -27.49
N LEU A 116 11.72 6.27 -26.18
CA LEU A 116 12.45 7.38 -25.56
C LEU A 116 13.93 7.07 -25.32
N GLY A 117 14.35 5.82 -25.44
CA GLY A 117 15.71 5.38 -25.11
C GLY A 117 16.05 5.56 -23.62
N THR A 118 15.06 5.43 -22.74
CA THR A 118 15.18 5.63 -21.29
C THR A 118 15.08 4.32 -20.54
N SER A 119 15.76 4.21 -19.40
CA SER A 119 15.43 3.18 -18.41
C SER A 119 14.16 3.57 -17.64
N TYR A 120 13.49 2.59 -17.03
CA TYR A 120 12.34 2.87 -16.17
C TYR A 120 12.39 2.04 -14.89
N TYR A 121 11.76 2.55 -13.86
CA TYR A 121 11.47 1.85 -12.62
C TYR A 121 9.99 2.01 -12.28
N SER A 122 9.32 0.93 -11.93
CA SER A 122 7.88 0.90 -11.67
C SER A 122 7.63 0.74 -10.18
N PHE A 123 6.94 1.71 -9.58
CA PHE A 123 6.51 1.66 -8.19
C PHE A 123 5.17 0.95 -8.07
N TYR A 124 5.05 0.02 -7.12
CA TYR A 124 3.80 -0.73 -6.88
C TYR A 124 2.57 0.18 -6.67
N VAL A 125 2.80 1.42 -6.22
CA VAL A 125 1.78 2.46 -6.00
C VAL A 125 1.13 2.94 -7.32
N GLY A 126 1.67 2.57 -8.48
CA GLY A 126 1.09 2.89 -9.79
C GLY A 126 1.72 4.12 -10.44
N GLU A 127 3.00 4.34 -10.13
CA GLU A 127 3.82 5.39 -10.71
C GLU A 127 4.99 4.75 -11.43
N ILE A 128 5.37 5.29 -12.58
CA ILE A 128 6.53 4.82 -13.35
C ILE A 128 7.49 5.98 -13.49
N PHE A 129 8.72 5.75 -13.05
CA PHE A 129 9.79 6.72 -13.19
C PHE A 129 10.69 6.33 -14.35
N PHE A 130 10.71 7.15 -15.39
CA PHE A 130 11.63 7.06 -16.51
C PHE A 130 12.86 7.92 -16.23
N TYR A 131 14.05 7.41 -16.55
CA TYR A 131 15.30 8.12 -16.32
C TYR A 131 16.33 7.84 -17.40
N SER A 132 17.08 8.88 -17.74
CA SER A 132 18.27 8.85 -18.58
C SER A 132 19.22 9.96 -18.16
N GLY A 133 20.42 10.02 -18.75
CA GLY A 133 21.36 11.11 -18.49
C GLY A 133 20.86 12.49 -18.93
N GLN A 134 19.79 12.56 -19.75
CA GLN A 134 19.27 13.82 -20.31
C GLN A 134 17.93 14.24 -19.72
N MET A 135 17.10 13.30 -19.28
CA MET A 135 15.78 13.60 -18.74
C MET A 135 15.34 12.58 -17.70
N SER A 136 14.39 13.01 -16.87
CA SER A 136 13.68 12.16 -15.92
C SER A 136 12.19 12.47 -16.02
N ALA A 137 11.33 11.47 -15.92
CA ALA A 137 9.90 11.68 -15.98
C ALA A 137 9.15 10.76 -15.02
N LEU A 138 8.09 11.27 -14.40
CA LEU A 138 7.18 10.51 -13.56
C LEU A 138 5.83 10.41 -14.26
N LEU A 139 5.39 9.19 -14.57
CA LEU A 139 4.08 8.87 -15.15
C LEU A 139 3.18 8.27 -14.07
N GLY A 140 2.07 8.93 -13.78
CA GLY A 140 0.99 8.35 -12.98
C GLY A 140 0.12 7.45 -13.85
N VAL A 141 0.20 6.13 -13.66
CA VAL A 141 -0.46 5.12 -14.52
C VAL A 141 -1.98 5.28 -14.51
N GLU A 142 -2.57 5.64 -13.38
CA GLU A 142 -4.02 5.81 -13.25
C GLU A 142 -4.55 7.02 -14.02
N SER A 143 -3.90 8.16 -13.85
CA SER A 143 -4.34 9.44 -14.39
C SER A 143 -3.76 9.76 -15.76
N GLY A 144 -2.73 9.05 -16.20
CA GLY A 144 -2.00 9.34 -17.42
C GLY A 144 -1.14 10.61 -17.35
N LYS A 145 -1.09 11.29 -16.19
CA LYS A 145 -0.32 12.52 -16.03
C LYS A 145 1.17 12.21 -16.03
N VAL A 146 1.91 12.97 -16.82
CA VAL A 146 3.37 12.89 -16.90
C VAL A 146 3.98 14.19 -16.39
N MET A 147 4.93 14.09 -15.48
CA MET A 147 5.80 15.19 -15.09
C MET A 147 7.19 14.94 -15.67
N VAL A 148 7.71 15.85 -16.48
CA VAL A 148 9.02 15.70 -17.15
C VAL A 148 9.98 16.75 -16.63
N TYR A 149 11.19 16.30 -16.29
CA TYR A 149 12.31 17.12 -15.85
C TYR A 149 13.47 16.89 -16.81
N GLN A 150 13.86 17.94 -17.52
CA GLN A 150 15.13 17.95 -18.24
C GLN A 150 16.27 18.08 -17.24
N LYS A 151 17.42 17.49 -17.54
CA LYS A 151 18.62 17.51 -16.70
C LYS A 151 19.01 18.94 -16.28
N GLU A 152 18.90 19.89 -17.20
CA GLU A 152 19.21 21.31 -17.01
C GLU A 152 18.35 21.99 -15.93
N ASN A 153 17.14 21.46 -15.71
CA ASN A 153 16.21 21.97 -14.70
C ASN A 153 16.41 21.29 -13.33
N ILE A 154 17.23 20.25 -13.24
CA ILE A 154 17.53 19.57 -11.98
C ILE A 154 18.62 20.37 -11.27
N LYS A 155 18.29 20.91 -10.09
CA LYS A 155 19.18 21.70 -9.26
C LYS A 155 20.07 20.81 -8.41
N GLU A 156 19.47 19.83 -7.75
CA GLU A 156 20.14 18.98 -6.78
C GLU A 156 19.41 17.64 -6.69
N VAL A 157 20.16 16.58 -6.44
CA VAL A 157 19.62 15.25 -6.16
C VAL A 157 20.26 14.74 -4.87
N THR A 158 19.44 14.35 -3.90
CA THR A 158 19.91 13.73 -2.66
C THR A 158 19.39 12.31 -2.54
N LEU A 159 20.21 11.42 -1.99
CA LEU A 159 19.83 10.04 -1.68
C LEU A 159 20.10 9.81 -0.20
N GLU A 160 19.04 9.48 0.55
CA GLU A 160 19.08 9.28 1.99
C GLU A 160 18.59 7.89 2.36
N HIS A 161 19.27 7.25 3.32
CA HIS A 161 18.77 6.06 4.00
C HIS A 161 18.06 6.48 5.29
N ARG A 162 16.73 6.36 5.31
CA ARG A 162 15.88 6.89 6.38
C ARG A 162 15.32 5.78 7.26
N HIS A 163 15.54 5.90 8.56
CA HIS A 163 14.91 5.04 9.56
C HIS A 163 13.43 5.42 9.73
N LEU A 164 12.54 4.43 9.58
CA LEU A 164 11.10 4.59 9.73
C LEU A 164 10.59 4.25 11.12
N GLY A 165 11.43 3.61 11.93
CA GLY A 165 11.08 3.10 13.26
C GLY A 165 11.38 1.62 13.38
N SER A 166 11.12 1.06 14.55
CA SER A 166 11.40 -0.33 14.86
C SER A 166 10.17 -1.06 15.38
N THR A 167 10.07 -2.35 15.06
CA THR A 167 9.07 -3.25 15.64
C THR A 167 9.78 -4.26 16.51
N SER A 168 9.49 -4.22 17.81
CA SER A 168 9.98 -5.24 18.75
C SER A 168 8.89 -6.28 18.96
N ASN A 169 9.12 -7.49 18.46
CA ASN A 169 8.31 -8.64 18.83
C ASN A 169 8.93 -9.27 20.07
N SER A 170 8.27 -9.10 21.22
CA SER A 170 8.56 -9.85 22.42
C SER A 170 7.79 -11.17 22.35
N THR A 171 8.44 -12.23 21.90
CA THR A 171 7.91 -13.57 22.10
C THR A 171 8.11 -13.93 23.57
N SER A 172 7.17 -13.56 24.43
CA SER A 172 7.10 -14.17 25.75
C SER A 172 6.61 -15.60 25.57
N THR A 173 7.52 -16.57 25.47
CA THR A 173 7.17 -17.95 25.80
C THR A 173 6.97 -18.02 27.30
N SER A 174 5.81 -17.58 27.79
CA SER A 174 5.33 -17.97 29.10
C SER A 174 4.94 -19.44 29.03
N LYS A 175 5.90 -20.34 29.25
CA LYS A 175 5.56 -21.65 29.81
C LYS A 175 5.14 -21.40 31.25
N HIS A 176 3.85 -21.17 31.46
CA HIS A 176 3.30 -21.15 32.80
C HIS A 176 3.51 -22.52 33.44
N SER A 177 4.35 -22.59 34.48
CA SER A 177 4.22 -23.61 35.53
C SER A 177 3.91 -22.87 36.81
N GLY A 178 2.69 -23.05 37.31
CA GLY A 178 2.15 -22.45 38.52
C GLY A 178 0.74 -22.99 38.74
N SER A 179 0.52 -23.67 39.86
CA SER A 179 -0.77 -24.23 40.25
C SER A 179 -1.76 -23.13 40.58
N ALA A 180 -2.87 -23.10 39.84
CA ALA A 180 -4.12 -22.53 40.31
C ALA A 180 -5.08 -23.68 40.63
N THR A 181 -5.68 -23.67 41.81
CA THR A 181 -6.77 -24.56 42.19
C THR A 181 -8.08 -23.82 41.87
N ALA A 182 -8.77 -24.20 40.80
CA ALA A 182 -10.14 -23.77 40.51
C ALA A 182 -11.07 -24.98 40.66
N TRP A 183 -12.13 -24.84 41.45
CA TRP A 183 -13.07 -25.93 41.66
C TRP A 183 -14.13 -25.93 40.55
N THR A 184 -13.96 -26.80 39.56
CA THR A 184 -15.07 -27.53 38.94
C THR A 184 -14.87 -29.02 39.26
N ASN A 185 -15.76 -29.60 40.08
CA ASN A 185 -15.94 -31.02 40.42
C ASN A 185 -14.73 -32.00 40.57
N SER A 186 -13.57 -31.59 41.12
CA SER A 186 -12.47 -32.44 41.72
C SER A 186 -11.33 -32.89 40.77
N TYR A 187 -10.02 -33.05 41.10
CA TYR A 187 -8.98 -32.40 41.96
C TYR A 187 -7.60 -32.89 41.43
N ALA A 188 -6.66 -32.01 41.06
CA ALA A 188 -5.21 -32.35 40.95
C ALA A 188 -4.31 -31.08 40.95
N THR A 189 -3.23 -31.08 41.74
CA THR A 189 -2.34 -29.93 42.00
C THR A 189 -0.98 -30.11 41.32
N TYR A 190 -0.43 -29.11 40.60
CA TYR A 190 0.90 -29.17 39.97
C TYR A 190 1.76 -27.91 40.22
N SER A 191 2.95 -28.08 40.78
CA SER A 191 3.92 -26.99 41.04
C SER A 191 5.11 -27.01 40.07
N GLY A 192 5.65 -25.83 39.74
CA GLY A 192 6.90 -25.66 39.00
C GLY A 192 7.40 -24.20 39.05
N LYS A 193 8.72 -23.99 39.03
CA LYS A 193 9.36 -22.66 39.02
C LYS A 193 9.82 -22.31 37.61
N THR A 194 9.48 -21.11 37.12
CA THR A 194 9.89 -20.63 35.80
C THR A 194 11.01 -19.59 35.92
N LYS A 195 12.10 -19.77 35.16
CA LYS A 195 13.06 -18.71 34.84
C LYS A 195 12.64 -18.07 33.51
N THR A 196 12.36 -16.77 33.52
CA THR A 196 12.02 -16.00 32.32
C THR A 196 13.29 -15.73 31.51
N LYS A 197 13.35 -16.17 30.25
CA LYS A 197 14.34 -15.72 29.27
C LYS A 197 13.59 -14.91 28.21
N THR A 198 13.72 -13.60 28.27
CA THR A 198 13.18 -12.69 27.25
C THR A 198 14.19 -12.63 26.10
N THR A 199 13.79 -13.08 24.91
CA THR A 199 14.56 -12.85 23.68
C THR A 199 13.77 -11.81 22.90
N THR A 200 14.20 -10.55 22.97
CA THR A 200 13.57 -9.45 22.23
C THR A 200 14.17 -9.45 20.82
N HIS A 201 13.35 -9.70 19.80
CA HIS A 201 13.74 -9.47 18.42
C HIS A 201 13.22 -8.10 17.99
N THR A 202 14.12 -7.13 17.87
CA THR A 202 13.81 -5.82 17.30
C THR A 202 14.17 -5.84 15.82
N VAL A 203 13.18 -5.62 14.96
CA VAL A 203 13.37 -5.40 13.54
C VAL A 203 13.32 -3.89 13.31
N GLU A 204 14.39 -3.32 12.78
CA GLU A 204 14.43 -1.92 12.36
C GLU A 204 13.92 -1.83 10.91
N HIS A 205 13.12 -0.81 10.63
CA HIS A 205 12.56 -0.57 9.31
C HIS A 205 13.24 0.64 8.70
N TYR A 206 13.76 0.47 7.49
CA TYR A 206 14.39 1.54 6.74
C TYR A 206 13.78 1.70 5.35
N GLN A 207 14.06 2.83 4.72
CA GLN A 207 13.74 3.09 3.32
C GLN A 207 14.80 3.99 2.69
N TRP A 208 14.96 3.90 1.37
CA TRP A 208 15.79 4.82 0.60
C TRP A 208 14.92 5.92 0.01
N CYS A 209 15.29 7.18 0.22
CA CYS A 209 14.59 8.34 -0.30
C CYS A 209 15.50 9.07 -1.29
N LEU A 210 15.09 9.12 -2.56
CA LEU A 210 15.72 9.94 -3.58
C LEU A 210 14.90 11.22 -3.77
N ASP A 211 15.44 12.34 -3.33
CA ASP A 211 14.81 13.64 -3.51
C ASP A 211 15.46 14.36 -4.69
N ILE A 212 14.64 14.80 -5.65
CA ILE A 212 15.08 15.55 -6.82
C ILE A 212 14.51 16.95 -6.74
N TYR A 213 15.39 17.93 -6.59
CA TYR A 213 15.05 19.35 -6.52
C TYR A 213 15.22 19.98 -7.89
N SER A 214 14.23 20.79 -8.30
CA SER A 214 14.21 21.43 -9.61
C SER A 214 14.17 22.95 -9.51
N ASN A 215 14.60 23.61 -10.58
CA ASN A 215 14.47 25.06 -10.75
C ASN A 215 13.06 25.47 -11.25
N ILE A 216 12.15 24.50 -11.45
CA ILE A 216 10.78 24.74 -11.91
C ILE A 216 9.93 25.12 -10.70
N VAL A 217 9.43 26.36 -10.67
CA VAL A 217 8.67 26.92 -9.54
C VAL A 217 7.41 26.10 -9.21
N GLU A 218 6.72 25.59 -10.22
CA GLU A 218 5.50 24.79 -10.04
C GLU A 218 5.77 23.42 -9.42
N PHE A 219 6.98 22.87 -9.62
CA PHE A 219 7.37 21.54 -9.18
C PHE A 219 8.78 21.55 -8.58
N PRO A 220 8.97 22.21 -7.42
CA PRO A 220 10.30 22.49 -6.87
C PRO A 220 11.01 21.24 -6.35
N LYS A 221 10.25 20.18 -6.05
CA LYS A 221 10.76 18.91 -5.54
C LYS A 221 9.83 17.77 -5.92
N PHE A 222 10.39 16.60 -6.21
CA PHE A 222 9.70 15.33 -6.09
C PHE A 222 10.58 14.29 -5.39
N SER A 223 9.94 13.30 -4.77
CA SER A 223 10.59 12.28 -3.96
C SER A 223 10.22 10.90 -4.46
N LEU A 224 11.23 10.05 -4.68
CA LEU A 224 11.05 8.63 -4.94
C LEU A 224 11.44 7.86 -3.67
N VAL A 225 10.57 6.95 -3.26
CA VAL A 225 10.77 6.13 -2.06
C VAL A 225 10.92 4.67 -2.47
N PHE A 226 12.07 4.10 -2.12
CA PHE A 226 12.42 2.70 -2.38
C PHE A 226 12.46 1.92 -1.08
N ARG A 227 12.18 0.62 -1.15
CA ARG A 227 12.30 -0.29 -0.02
C ARG A 227 13.77 -0.45 0.37
N ASP A 228 14.00 -0.87 1.61
CA ASP A 228 15.36 -1.11 2.13
C ASP A 228 16.17 -2.08 1.23
N ASN A 229 15.51 -3.13 0.73
CA ASN A 229 16.12 -4.12 -0.17
C ASN A 229 16.33 -3.65 -1.62
N GLU A 230 16.06 -2.37 -1.93
CA GLU A 230 16.18 -1.77 -3.27
C GLU A 230 17.31 -0.73 -3.35
N GLU A 231 18.27 -0.79 -2.42
CA GLU A 231 19.44 0.09 -2.36
C GLU A 231 20.17 0.22 -3.71
N ASP A 232 20.45 -0.89 -4.38
CA ASP A 232 21.20 -0.91 -5.65
C ASP A 232 20.46 -0.13 -6.75
N ILE A 233 19.14 -0.28 -6.81
CA ILE A 233 18.29 0.43 -7.77
C ILE A 233 18.29 1.93 -7.44
N ALA A 234 18.13 2.29 -6.17
CA ALA A 234 18.14 3.68 -5.73
C ALA A 234 19.48 4.36 -6.05
N LYS A 235 20.60 3.69 -5.80
CA LYS A 235 21.95 4.17 -6.15
C LYS A 235 22.17 4.27 -7.66
N GLN A 236 21.67 3.31 -8.44
CA GLN A 236 21.75 3.34 -9.90
C GLN A 236 21.00 4.56 -10.46
N ILE A 237 19.77 4.77 -10.02
CA ILE A 237 18.97 5.92 -10.45
C ILE A 237 19.65 7.22 -10.02
N TYR A 238 20.12 7.31 -8.78
CA TYR A 238 20.87 8.47 -8.29
C TYR A 238 22.06 8.80 -9.20
N ALA A 239 22.86 7.79 -9.57
CA ALA A 239 24.03 7.99 -10.43
C ALA A 239 23.70 8.54 -11.83
N VAL A 240 22.54 8.18 -12.39
CA VAL A 240 22.10 8.66 -13.71
C VAL A 240 21.49 10.06 -13.62
N VAL A 241 20.69 10.30 -12.58
CA VAL A 241 19.88 11.53 -12.46
C VAL A 241 20.64 12.67 -11.81
N LYS A 242 21.66 12.40 -10.98
CA LYS A 242 22.50 13.44 -10.36
C LYS A 242 23.16 14.33 -11.42
N PRO A 243 23.01 15.67 -11.34
CA PRO A 243 23.58 16.62 -12.29
C PRO A 243 25.08 16.44 -12.51
#